data_AF-A0A2N6SU93-F1
#
_entry.id   AF-A0A2N6SU93-F1
#
_cell.length_a   1.000
_cell.length_b   1.000
_cell.length_c   1.000
_cell.angle_alpha   90.00
_cell.angle_beta   90.00
_cell.angle_gamma   90.00
#
_symmetry.space_group_name_H-M   'P 1'
#
loop_
_entity.id
_entity.type
_entity.pdbx_description
1 polymer ?
#
loop_
_entity_poly.entity_id
_entity_poly.type
_entity_poly.pdbx_seq_one_letter_code
_entity_poly.pdbx_strand_id
1 'polypeptide(L)'
;MDYLDIRKNAYIDALTLSKSTTVVSLWGRVPWEIVESFGVTTVYSYGMDREVTEGYSDNNYCDMLNSSFAYLELGRCPFMFSSSFFIVDDSCKIRYETLKKKTDKDVFVYKYRDYKSLIEYLEDKLDKKFDEEKFNDLIEKSREISSLIYKLRQCDVDERRIYEVEYFSKFIFDIDKRIEFIKKHIDDSFRDKSSVKLQAGAGVYKKFDQLIKEGYFCEGEYHDIFTKKGFEYIDEKYKQFDFKPDYVIRNCSQFDYDDNVITY
;
A
#
# COMPACT_ATOMS: atom_id res chain seq x y z
N MET A 1 3.67 -18.08 12.28
CA MET A 1 4.53 -16.90 12.11
C MET A 1 3.74 -15.72 12.62
N ASP A 2 4.27 -14.98 13.59
CA ASP A 2 3.65 -13.73 14.06
C ASP A 2 3.73 -12.70 12.92
N TYR A 3 2.68 -11.91 12.71
CA TYR A 3 2.67 -10.87 11.69
C TYR A 3 3.71 -9.78 11.95
N LEU A 4 4.04 -9.56 13.24
CA LEU A 4 5.14 -8.70 13.63
C LEU A 4 6.48 -9.23 13.12
N ASP A 5 6.66 -10.56 13.04
CA ASP A 5 7.86 -11.15 12.46
C ASP A 5 7.94 -10.92 10.95
N ILE A 6 6.80 -10.94 10.24
CA ILE A 6 6.77 -10.64 8.79
C ILE A 6 7.29 -9.22 8.53
N ARG A 7 6.77 -8.21 9.24
CA ARG A 7 7.20 -6.81 9.05
C ARG A 7 8.66 -6.61 9.48
N LYS A 8 9.10 -7.23 10.58
CA LYS A 8 10.50 -7.18 11.02
C LYS A 8 11.46 -7.83 10.01
N ASN A 9 11.12 -9.00 9.49
CA ASN A 9 11.92 -9.67 8.46
C ASN A 9 11.96 -8.84 7.19
N ALA A 10 10.84 -8.24 6.79
CA ALA A 10 10.81 -7.33 5.65
C ALA A 10 11.73 -6.12 5.82
N TYR A 11 11.91 -5.58 7.03
CA TYR A 11 12.91 -4.53 7.26
C TYR A 11 14.34 -5.00 6.94
N ILE A 12 14.69 -6.22 7.36
CA ILE A 12 16.00 -6.83 7.07
C ILE A 12 16.13 -7.08 5.57
N ASP A 13 15.07 -7.60 4.93
CA ASP A 13 15.04 -7.88 3.51
C ASP A 13 15.19 -6.59 2.70
N ALA A 14 14.51 -5.50 3.06
CA ALA A 14 14.60 -4.22 2.37
C ALA A 14 16.01 -3.62 2.43
N LEU A 15 16.68 -3.69 3.59
CA LEU A 15 18.07 -3.26 3.76
C LEU A 15 19.07 -4.16 3.01
N THR A 16 18.74 -5.44 2.84
CA THR A 16 19.58 -6.40 2.11
C THR A 16 19.41 -6.18 0.60
N LEU A 17 18.17 -6.06 0.14
CA LEU A 17 17.80 -5.80 -1.24
C LEU A 17 18.34 -4.46 -1.72
N SER A 18 18.35 -3.42 -0.89
CA SER A 18 18.93 -2.12 -1.27
C SER A 18 20.43 -2.16 -1.58
N LYS A 19 21.12 -3.26 -1.27
CA LYS A 19 22.53 -3.48 -1.65
C LYS A 19 22.71 -4.16 -3.00
N SER A 20 21.67 -4.82 -3.52
CA SER A 20 21.72 -5.65 -4.74
C SER A 20 20.72 -5.24 -5.82
N THR A 21 19.69 -4.47 -5.47
CA THR A 21 18.67 -3.96 -6.37
C THR A 21 18.21 -2.57 -5.93
N THR A 22 17.43 -1.91 -6.78
CA THR A 22 16.76 -0.65 -6.44
C THR A 22 15.48 -0.94 -5.68
N VAL A 23 15.33 -0.32 -4.51
CA VAL A 23 14.10 -0.35 -3.72
C VAL A 23 13.35 0.96 -3.94
N VAL A 24 12.05 0.90 -4.21
CA VAL A 24 11.20 2.07 -4.48
C VAL A 24 10.09 2.15 -3.46
N SER A 25 9.97 3.27 -2.75
CA SER A 25 8.88 3.49 -1.81
C SER A 25 7.62 3.95 -2.55
N LEU A 26 6.51 3.26 -2.32
CA LEU A 26 5.19 3.60 -2.87
C LEU A 26 4.29 4.16 -1.78
N TRP A 27 3.73 5.35 -2.01
CA TRP A 27 2.75 5.99 -1.13
C TRP A 27 1.45 6.22 -1.89
N GLY A 28 0.34 5.68 -1.36
CA GLY A 28 -0.95 5.68 -2.03
C GLY A 28 -1.10 4.62 -3.11
N ARG A 29 -2.06 4.85 -4.02
CA ARG A 29 -2.52 3.89 -5.04
C ARG A 29 -1.69 3.97 -6.31
N VAL A 30 -0.41 3.63 -6.18
CA VAL A 30 0.53 3.53 -7.31
C VAL A 30 0.54 2.09 -7.83
N PRO A 31 0.45 1.87 -9.16
CA PRO A 31 0.46 0.52 -9.74
C PRO A 31 1.86 -0.11 -9.68
N TRP A 32 2.11 -0.90 -8.63
CA TRP A 32 3.39 -1.56 -8.41
C TRP A 32 3.76 -2.51 -9.57
N GLU A 33 2.78 -3.06 -10.29
CA GLU A 33 2.99 -3.93 -11.45
C GLU A 33 3.77 -3.22 -12.56
N ILE A 34 3.49 -1.92 -12.78
CA ILE A 34 4.22 -1.10 -13.75
C ILE A 34 5.62 -0.78 -13.22
N VAL A 35 5.73 -0.49 -11.93
CA VAL A 35 7.02 -0.10 -11.33
C VAL A 35 7.99 -1.28 -11.31
N GLU A 36 7.56 -2.44 -10.84
CA GLU A 36 8.41 -3.63 -10.72
C GLU A 36 8.77 -4.28 -12.07
N SER A 37 8.07 -3.93 -13.16
CA SER A 37 8.47 -4.38 -14.51
C SER A 37 9.88 -3.89 -14.88
N PHE A 38 10.38 -2.82 -14.26
CA PHE A 38 11.75 -2.32 -14.45
C PHE A 38 12.83 -3.09 -13.67
N GLY A 39 12.48 -4.21 -13.04
CA GLY A 39 13.45 -5.01 -12.28
C GLY A 39 13.82 -4.39 -10.93
N VAL A 40 12.93 -3.57 -10.36
CA VAL A 40 13.06 -2.99 -9.02
C VAL A 40 12.15 -3.71 -8.03
N THR A 41 12.37 -3.50 -6.74
CA THR A 41 11.47 -3.97 -5.68
C THR A 41 10.70 -2.79 -5.10
N THR A 42 9.39 -2.91 -4.97
CA THR A 42 8.56 -1.87 -4.35
C THR A 42 8.28 -2.18 -2.89
N VAL A 43 8.08 -1.12 -2.10
CA VAL A 43 7.67 -1.24 -0.70
C VAL A 43 6.66 -0.16 -0.34
N TYR A 44 5.54 -0.56 0.26
CA TYR A 44 4.63 0.38 0.89
C TYR A 44 5.23 0.85 2.21
N SER A 45 5.56 2.14 2.30
CA SER A 45 6.35 2.68 3.41
C SER A 45 5.63 3.78 4.18
N TYR A 46 4.34 3.64 4.44
CA TYR A 46 3.59 4.54 5.33
C TYR A 46 3.50 4.04 6.78
N GLY A 47 3.32 4.98 7.70
CA GLY A 47 3.28 4.76 9.14
C GLY A 47 1.98 4.12 9.62
N MET A 48 2.11 3.26 10.62
CA MET A 48 1.00 2.57 11.28
C MET A 48 0.89 2.92 12.76
N ASP A 49 1.96 3.47 13.34
CA ASP A 49 2.18 3.43 14.77
C ASP A 49 2.10 4.84 15.34
N ARG A 50 1.21 5.04 16.30
CA ARG A 50 1.07 6.32 17.02
C ARG A 50 2.21 6.53 18.00
N GLU A 51 2.81 5.48 18.57
CA GLU A 51 3.88 5.67 19.56
C GLU A 51 5.10 6.39 18.96
N VAL A 52 5.31 6.29 17.63
CA VAL A 52 6.39 7.00 16.95
C VAL A 52 6.14 8.50 16.82
N THR A 53 4.89 8.95 17.00
CA THR A 53 4.54 10.37 17.04
C THR A 53 4.60 10.96 18.46
N GLU A 54 4.94 10.18 19.49
CA GLU A 54 5.16 10.71 20.83
C GLU A 54 6.35 11.69 20.83
N GLY A 55 6.06 12.96 21.13
CA GLY A 55 7.04 14.05 21.09
C GLY A 55 7.29 14.64 19.70
N TYR A 56 6.63 14.12 18.66
CA TYR A 56 6.56 14.76 17.35
C TYR A 56 5.41 15.78 17.38
N SER A 57 5.69 17.04 17.03
CA SER A 57 4.66 18.08 17.01
C SER A 57 3.51 17.66 16.08
N ASP A 58 2.27 17.72 16.59
CA ASP A 58 1.09 17.47 15.75
C ASP A 58 1.06 18.57 14.68
N ASN A 59 1.50 18.22 13.47
CA ASN A 59 1.68 19.15 12.36
C ASN A 59 0.37 19.38 11.60
N ASN A 60 -0.78 19.12 12.23
CA ASN A 60 -2.12 19.15 11.65
C ASN A 60 -2.27 18.25 10.40
N TYR A 61 -1.48 17.18 10.27
CA TYR A 61 -1.68 16.17 9.24
C TYR A 61 -2.68 15.11 9.70
N CYS A 62 -3.19 14.32 8.76
CA CYS A 62 -3.93 13.13 9.14
C CYS A 62 -3.04 12.15 9.92
N ASP A 63 -3.61 11.37 10.83
CA ASP A 63 -2.82 10.52 11.75
C ASP A 63 -1.84 9.58 11.01
N MET A 64 -2.21 9.07 9.83
CA MET A 64 -1.34 8.28 8.97
C MET A 64 -0.13 9.09 8.47
N LEU A 65 -0.34 10.32 7.98
CA LEU A 65 0.73 11.18 7.50
C LEU A 65 1.61 11.67 8.66
N ASN A 66 1.02 11.99 9.81
CA ASN A 66 1.76 12.32 11.03
C ASN A 66 2.73 11.19 11.41
N SER A 67 2.24 9.95 11.46
CA SER A 67 3.10 8.77 11.72
C SER A 67 4.18 8.61 10.64
N SER A 68 3.80 8.69 9.37
CA SER A 68 4.72 8.53 8.23
C SER A 68 5.85 9.57 8.24
N PHE A 69 5.54 10.85 8.49
CA PHE A 69 6.55 11.90 8.53
C PHE A 69 7.40 11.85 9.80
N ALA A 70 6.85 11.45 10.95
CA ALA A 70 7.65 11.17 12.14
C ALA A 70 8.68 10.06 11.86
N TYR A 71 8.26 8.97 11.22
CA TYR A 71 9.15 7.88 10.80
C TYR A 71 10.26 8.34 9.85
N LEU A 72 9.92 9.21 8.89
CA LEU A 72 10.86 9.76 7.92
C LEU A 72 11.89 10.67 8.58
N GLU A 73 11.45 11.69 9.33
CA GLU A 73 12.32 12.72 9.89
C GLU A 73 13.16 12.23 11.07
N LEU A 74 12.65 11.26 11.85
CA LEU A 74 13.41 10.64 12.91
C LEU A 74 14.37 9.55 12.40
N GLY A 75 14.37 9.26 11.08
CA GLY A 75 15.20 8.22 10.48
C GLY A 75 14.87 6.81 11.00
N ARG A 76 13.61 6.55 11.36
CA ARG A 76 13.18 5.32 12.05
C ARG A 76 12.56 4.27 11.14
N CYS A 77 12.21 4.60 9.89
CA CYS A 77 11.61 3.63 8.97
C CYS A 77 12.67 3.02 8.03
N PRO A 78 13.02 1.73 8.20
CA PRO A 78 14.00 1.08 7.32
C PRO A 78 13.57 1.08 5.86
N PHE A 79 12.27 0.96 5.56
CA PHE A 79 11.76 0.98 4.18
C PHE A 79 12.00 2.32 3.48
N MET A 80 11.69 3.44 4.15
CA MET A 80 11.95 4.77 3.60
C MET A 80 13.46 5.01 3.45
N PHE A 81 14.27 4.52 4.41
CA PHE A 81 15.73 4.68 4.37
C PHE A 81 16.39 3.83 3.27
N SER A 82 15.94 2.60 3.06
CA SER A 82 16.47 1.68 2.05
C SER A 82 16.04 2.04 0.62
N SER A 83 14.98 2.83 0.46
CA SER A 83 14.46 3.22 -0.86
C SER A 83 15.37 4.21 -1.58
N SER A 84 15.57 4.07 -2.87
CA SER A 84 16.35 5.00 -3.69
C SER A 84 15.58 6.29 -4.02
N PHE A 85 14.26 6.17 -4.20
CA PHE A 85 13.35 7.28 -4.45
C PHE A 85 11.92 6.90 -4.07
N PHE A 86 11.01 7.88 -4.12
CA PHE A 86 9.60 7.72 -3.82
C PHE A 86 8.75 7.89 -5.08
N ILE A 87 7.68 7.09 -5.17
CA ILE A 87 6.56 7.34 -6.07
C ILE A 87 5.32 7.50 -5.20
N VAL A 88 4.60 8.59 -5.41
CA VAL A 88 3.40 8.94 -4.64
C VAL A 88 2.26 9.28 -5.58
N ASP A 89 1.05 8.83 -5.29
CA ASP A 89 -0.11 9.23 -6.08
C ASP A 89 -0.51 10.71 -5.87
N ASP A 90 -1.37 11.23 -6.74
CA ASP A 90 -1.88 12.59 -6.67
C ASP A 90 -3.14 12.74 -5.80
N SER A 91 -3.54 11.68 -5.07
CA SER A 91 -4.79 11.69 -4.30
C SER A 91 -4.77 12.68 -3.14
N CYS A 92 -3.61 12.91 -2.52
CA CYS A 92 -3.46 13.80 -1.37
C CYS A 92 -2.35 14.83 -1.61
N LYS A 93 -2.74 16.09 -1.81
CA LYS A 93 -1.80 17.20 -2.04
C LYS A 93 -0.81 17.40 -0.89
N ILE A 94 -1.31 17.37 0.34
CA ILE A 94 -0.47 17.53 1.54
C ILE A 94 0.59 16.43 1.60
N ARG A 95 0.24 15.19 1.24
CA ARG A 95 1.17 14.04 1.21
C ARG A 95 2.36 14.31 0.30
N TYR A 96 2.13 14.57 -0.99
CA TYR A 96 3.24 14.68 -1.94
C TYR A 96 4.02 16.00 -1.81
N GLU A 97 3.38 17.12 -1.47
CA GLU A 97 4.08 18.40 -1.28
C GLU A 97 4.95 18.38 -0.03
N THR A 98 4.48 17.73 1.03
CA THR A 98 5.24 17.63 2.28
C THR A 98 6.38 16.62 2.16
N LEU A 99 6.15 15.46 1.52
CA LEU A 99 7.21 14.48 1.26
C LEU A 99 8.38 15.12 0.50
N LYS A 100 8.10 15.87 -0.58
CA LYS A 100 9.12 16.61 -1.35
C LYS A 100 9.95 17.59 -0.52
N LYS A 101 9.37 18.14 0.56
CA LYS A 101 10.06 19.10 1.44
C LYS A 101 10.86 18.42 2.56
N LYS A 102 10.50 17.19 2.92
CA LYS A 102 11.06 16.45 4.08
C LYS A 102 12.06 15.36 3.69
N THR A 103 12.35 15.19 2.40
CA THR A 103 13.35 14.22 1.94
C THR A 103 14.23 14.81 0.85
N ASP A 104 15.51 14.46 0.88
CA ASP A 104 16.47 14.76 -0.19
C ASP A 104 16.38 13.75 -1.35
N LYS A 105 15.59 12.68 -1.18
CA LYS A 105 15.36 11.68 -2.23
C LYS A 105 14.40 12.23 -3.28
N ASP A 106 14.52 11.73 -4.49
CA ASP A 106 13.61 12.09 -5.57
C ASP A 106 12.18 11.60 -5.27
N VAL A 107 11.18 12.38 -5.68
CA VAL A 107 9.76 12.12 -5.43
C VAL A 107 8.97 12.36 -6.71
N PHE A 108 8.59 11.29 -7.39
CA PHE A 108 7.69 11.34 -8.54
C PHE A 108 6.23 11.32 -8.08
N VAL A 109 5.43 12.24 -8.64
CA VAL A 109 3.99 12.30 -8.38
C VAL A 109 3.26 11.63 -9.54
N TYR A 110 2.79 10.41 -9.31
CA TYR A 110 1.97 9.67 -10.25
C TYR A 110 0.56 10.27 -10.31
N LYS A 111 0.16 10.71 -11.50
CA LYS A 111 -1.21 11.16 -11.76
C LYS A 111 -2.08 9.98 -12.18
N TYR A 112 -3.31 9.93 -11.66
CA TYR A 112 -4.24 8.85 -11.97
C TYR A 112 -4.37 8.61 -13.49
N ARG A 113 -4.16 7.36 -13.93
CA ARG A 113 -4.14 6.88 -15.33
C ARG A 113 -3.04 7.45 -16.23
N ASP A 114 -2.11 8.24 -15.71
CA ASP A 114 -0.97 8.73 -16.48
C ASP A 114 0.18 7.71 -16.46
N TYR A 115 -0.08 6.50 -16.99
CA TYR A 115 0.92 5.43 -17.05
C TYR A 115 2.11 5.82 -17.92
N LYS A 116 1.87 6.64 -18.94
CA LYS A 116 2.91 7.11 -19.86
C LYS A 116 3.96 7.92 -19.11
N SER A 117 3.58 8.95 -18.35
CA SER A 117 4.57 9.73 -17.59
C SER A 117 5.23 8.93 -16.48
N LEU A 118 4.56 7.95 -15.88
CA LEU A 118 5.18 7.02 -14.93
C LEU A 118 6.27 6.17 -15.61
N ILE A 119 5.98 5.60 -16.77
CA ILE A 119 6.91 4.79 -17.56
C ILE A 119 8.09 5.65 -18.01
N GLU A 120 7.85 6.82 -18.60
CA GLU A 120 8.91 7.74 -19.06
C GLU A 120 9.83 8.17 -17.91
N TYR A 121 9.27 8.47 -16.73
CA TYR A 121 10.05 8.76 -15.54
C TYR A 121 10.92 7.57 -15.12
N LEU A 122 10.38 6.36 -15.09
CA LEU A 122 11.13 5.17 -14.71
C LEU A 122 12.22 4.82 -15.73
N GLU A 123 11.95 5.03 -17.02
CA GLU A 123 12.93 4.82 -18.08
C GLU A 123 14.15 5.73 -17.92
N ASP A 124 13.91 7.03 -17.69
CA ASP A 124 14.96 8.01 -17.42
C ASP A 124 15.68 7.74 -16.09
N LYS A 125 14.90 7.49 -15.02
CA LYS A 125 15.43 7.35 -13.66
C LYS A 125 16.30 6.12 -13.48
N LEU A 126 15.97 5.02 -14.16
CA LEU A 126 16.61 3.72 -14.01
C LEU A 126 17.55 3.36 -15.16
N ASP A 127 17.56 4.15 -16.24
CA ASP A 127 18.26 3.84 -17.50
C ASP A 127 17.90 2.44 -18.02
N LYS A 128 16.60 2.14 -18.03
CA LYS A 128 16.04 0.84 -18.42
C LYS A 128 14.78 1.05 -19.23
N LYS A 129 14.51 0.19 -20.20
CA LYS A 129 13.23 0.23 -20.94
C LYS A 129 12.13 -0.49 -20.16
N PHE A 130 10.88 -0.10 -20.42
CA PHE A 130 9.72 -0.85 -19.96
C PHE A 130 9.77 -2.31 -20.46
N ASP A 131 9.66 -3.26 -19.55
CA ASP A 131 9.62 -4.71 -19.84
C ASP A 131 8.18 -5.19 -19.90
N GLU A 132 7.65 -5.34 -21.12
CA GLU A 132 6.27 -5.76 -21.35
C GLU A 132 6.02 -7.23 -20.96
N GLU A 133 7.00 -8.11 -21.15
CA GLU A 133 6.87 -9.53 -20.77
C GLU A 133 6.76 -9.66 -19.25
N LYS A 134 7.67 -9.01 -18.54
CA LYS A 134 7.64 -8.97 -17.08
C LYS A 134 6.39 -8.27 -16.55
N PHE A 135 5.97 -7.16 -17.18
CA PHE A 135 4.72 -6.51 -16.81
C PHE A 135 3.54 -7.47 -16.89
N ASN A 136 3.39 -8.21 -17.99
CA ASN A 136 2.31 -9.17 -18.14
C ASN A 136 2.36 -10.30 -17.09
N ASP A 137 3.55 -10.82 -16.75
CA ASP A 137 3.72 -11.79 -15.66
C ASP A 137 3.25 -11.21 -14.30
N LEU A 138 3.66 -9.98 -13.99
CA LEU A 138 3.25 -9.29 -12.75
C LEU A 138 1.73 -9.08 -12.69
N ILE A 139 1.08 -8.82 -13.83
CA ILE A 139 -0.39 -8.72 -13.91
C ILE A 139 -1.07 -10.04 -13.56
N GLU A 140 -0.57 -11.17 -14.07
CA GLU A 140 -1.11 -12.50 -13.75
C GLU A 140 -0.98 -12.78 -12.25
N LYS A 141 0.19 -12.53 -11.66
CA LYS A 141 0.42 -12.71 -10.22
C LYS A 141 -0.43 -11.78 -9.37
N SER A 142 -0.58 -10.52 -9.79
CA SER A 142 -1.42 -9.53 -9.11
C SER A 142 -2.90 -9.91 -9.13
N ARG A 143 -3.37 -10.52 -10.23
CA ARG A 143 -4.72 -11.07 -10.35
C ARG A 143 -4.91 -12.29 -9.44
N GLU A 144 -3.92 -13.17 -9.35
CA GLU A 144 -3.95 -14.30 -8.42
C GLU A 144 -4.05 -13.81 -6.97
N ILE A 145 -3.19 -12.87 -6.55
CA ILE A 145 -3.25 -12.26 -5.22
C ILE A 145 -4.64 -11.67 -4.96
N SER A 146 -5.17 -10.89 -5.89
CA SER A 146 -6.49 -10.26 -5.74
C SER A 146 -7.61 -11.29 -5.60
N SER A 147 -7.54 -12.38 -6.38
CA SER A 147 -8.51 -13.47 -6.30
C SER A 147 -8.42 -14.24 -4.99
N LEU A 148 -7.20 -14.46 -4.47
CA LEU A 148 -6.96 -15.11 -3.19
C LEU A 148 -7.47 -14.25 -2.03
N ILE A 149 -7.18 -12.94 -2.03
CA ILE A 149 -7.72 -12.03 -1.01
C ILE A 149 -9.24 -11.93 -1.08
N TYR A 150 -9.82 -11.89 -2.28
CA TYR A 150 -11.28 -11.94 -2.46
C TYR A 150 -11.88 -13.19 -1.81
N LYS A 151 -11.30 -14.37 -2.07
CA LYS A 151 -11.73 -15.65 -1.46
C LYS A 151 -11.56 -15.66 0.05
N LEU A 152 -10.40 -15.21 0.55
CA LEU A 152 -10.11 -15.12 1.98
C LEU A 152 -11.17 -14.29 2.73
N ARG A 153 -11.63 -13.18 2.12
CA ARG A 153 -12.69 -12.34 2.69
C ARG A 153 -14.04 -13.08 2.85
N GLN A 154 -14.25 -14.17 2.12
CA GLN A 154 -15.46 -15.00 2.19
C GLN A 154 -15.35 -16.14 3.21
N CYS A 155 -14.15 -16.66 3.49
CA CYS A 155 -13.91 -17.74 4.46
C CYS A 155 -14.41 -17.41 5.87
N ASP A 156 -14.80 -18.40 6.67
CA ASP A 156 -15.14 -18.25 8.09
C ASP A 156 -13.87 -18.02 8.95
N VAL A 157 -13.19 -16.92 8.65
CA VAL A 157 -12.00 -16.42 9.32
C VAL A 157 -12.36 -15.08 9.96
N ASP A 158 -11.82 -14.84 11.15
CA ASP A 158 -11.95 -13.57 11.87
C ASP A 158 -11.52 -12.38 11.00
N GLU A 159 -12.31 -11.31 11.03
CA GLU A 159 -12.17 -10.11 10.21
C GLU A 159 -10.81 -9.44 10.40
N ARG A 160 -10.30 -9.43 11.64
CA ARG A 160 -8.99 -8.89 11.95
C ARG A 160 -7.90 -9.75 11.34
N ARG A 161 -8.02 -11.08 11.46
CA ARG A 161 -7.08 -12.02 10.83
C ARG A 161 -7.04 -11.84 9.32
N ILE A 162 -8.18 -11.63 8.66
CA ILE A 162 -8.26 -11.35 7.23
C ILE A 162 -7.47 -10.08 6.88
N TYR A 163 -7.70 -8.99 7.62
CA TYR A 163 -6.96 -7.74 7.40
C TYR A 163 -5.45 -7.93 7.61
N GLU A 164 -5.05 -8.66 8.66
CA GLU A 164 -3.65 -8.94 8.92
C GLU A 164 -3.00 -9.74 7.79
N VAL A 165 -3.65 -10.77 7.23
CA VAL A 165 -3.13 -11.47 6.04
C VAL A 165 -3.01 -10.50 4.86
N GLU A 166 -4.05 -9.74 4.55
CA GLU A 166 -4.08 -8.82 3.41
C GLU A 166 -2.97 -7.77 3.51
N TYR A 167 -2.92 -7.08 4.65
CA TYR A 167 -1.98 -6.00 4.90
C TYR A 167 -0.54 -6.50 5.01
N PHE A 168 -0.27 -7.48 5.88
CA PHE A 168 1.10 -7.90 6.15
C PHE A 168 1.71 -8.72 5.00
N SER A 169 0.90 -9.36 4.15
CA SER A 169 1.41 -10.05 2.95
C SER A 169 2.16 -9.12 2.00
N LYS A 170 1.84 -7.80 1.99
CA LYS A 170 2.52 -6.79 1.17
C LYS A 170 4.01 -6.64 1.52
N PHE A 171 4.43 -7.10 2.70
CA PHE A 171 5.82 -7.09 3.15
C PHE A 171 6.58 -8.39 2.83
N ILE A 172 5.95 -9.32 2.13
CA ILE A 172 6.62 -10.47 1.52
C ILE A 172 6.97 -10.07 0.08
N PHE A 173 8.17 -9.55 -0.14
CA PHE A 173 8.59 -8.98 -1.43
C PHE A 173 8.73 -10.02 -2.56
N ASP A 174 8.95 -11.28 -2.19
CA ASP A 174 8.90 -12.40 -3.11
C ASP A 174 7.44 -12.75 -3.40
N ILE A 175 6.96 -12.39 -4.58
CA ILE A 175 5.54 -12.49 -4.96
C ILE A 175 5.04 -13.94 -4.89
N ASP A 176 5.87 -14.92 -5.25
CA ASP A 176 5.47 -16.33 -5.22
C ASP A 176 5.34 -16.80 -3.77
N LYS A 177 6.26 -16.41 -2.88
CA LYS A 177 6.10 -16.67 -1.43
C LYS A 177 4.90 -15.93 -0.84
N ARG A 178 4.59 -14.73 -1.32
CA ARG A 178 3.41 -13.95 -0.90
C ARG A 178 2.12 -14.70 -1.26
N ILE A 179 2.02 -15.22 -2.48
CA ILE A 179 0.90 -16.04 -2.94
C ILE A 179 0.74 -17.29 -2.06
N GLU A 180 1.83 -18.03 -1.84
CA GLU A 180 1.80 -19.24 -1.00
C GLU A 180 1.48 -18.94 0.46
N PHE A 181 1.86 -17.77 0.97
CA PHE A 181 1.45 -17.32 2.30
C PHE A 181 -0.06 -17.08 2.39
N ILE A 182 -0.66 -16.39 1.41
CA ILE A 182 -2.10 -16.09 1.42
C ILE A 182 -2.92 -17.39 1.29
N LYS A 183 -2.51 -18.33 0.41
CA LYS A 183 -3.18 -19.62 0.22
C LYS A 183 -3.36 -20.42 1.51
N LYS A 184 -2.39 -20.35 2.44
CA LYS A 184 -2.44 -21.07 3.74
C LYS A 184 -3.56 -20.60 4.67
N HIS A 185 -4.21 -19.48 4.35
CA HIS A 185 -5.29 -18.90 5.15
C HIS A 185 -6.68 -19.08 4.53
N ILE A 186 -6.76 -19.76 3.37
CA ILE A 186 -8.00 -19.97 2.64
C ILE A 186 -8.41 -21.43 2.80
N ASP A 187 -9.68 -21.64 3.08
CA ASP A 187 -10.35 -22.94 3.07
C ASP A 187 -11.74 -22.83 2.41
N ASP A 188 -12.50 -23.92 2.40
CA ASP A 188 -13.83 -23.99 1.78
C ASP A 188 -14.96 -23.46 2.67
N SER A 189 -14.66 -22.90 3.84
CA SER A 189 -15.67 -22.32 4.72
C SER A 189 -16.25 -21.02 4.15
N PHE A 190 -17.41 -20.63 4.64
CA PHE A 190 -18.06 -19.39 4.23
C PHE A 190 -18.76 -18.72 5.40
N ARG A 191 -18.54 -17.41 5.55
CA ARG A 191 -19.29 -16.54 6.47
C ARG A 191 -19.55 -15.20 5.83
N ASP A 192 -20.80 -14.76 5.83
CA ASP A 192 -21.16 -13.38 5.46
C ASP A 192 -20.67 -12.40 6.54
N LYS A 193 -20.08 -11.28 6.11
CA LYS A 193 -19.42 -10.32 7.01
C LYS A 193 -19.87 -8.92 6.68
N SER A 194 -20.22 -8.17 7.72
CA SER A 194 -20.32 -6.73 7.59
C SER A 194 -18.93 -6.13 7.33
N SER A 195 -18.87 -5.03 6.59
CA SER A 195 -17.61 -4.42 6.20
C SER A 195 -17.61 -2.92 6.42
N VAL A 196 -16.42 -2.38 6.67
CA VAL A 196 -16.16 -0.93 6.75
C VAL A 196 -15.16 -0.50 5.69
N LYS A 197 -15.40 0.65 5.09
CA LYS A 197 -14.53 1.33 4.13
C LYS A 197 -13.86 2.50 4.82
N LEU A 198 -12.54 2.55 4.77
CA LEU A 198 -11.76 3.65 5.33
C LEU A 198 -10.50 3.89 4.52
N GLN A 199 -9.89 5.05 4.72
CA GLN A 199 -8.77 5.54 3.91
C GLN A 199 -7.51 4.68 4.06
N ALA A 200 -7.20 4.27 5.29
CA ALA A 200 -6.09 3.38 5.63
C ALA A 200 -6.42 2.67 6.96
N GLY A 201 -6.35 1.33 6.98
CA GLY A 201 -6.65 0.51 8.15
C GLY A 201 -5.46 0.28 9.08
N ALA A 202 -4.22 0.46 8.62
CA ALA A 202 -3.07 -0.19 9.25
C ALA A 202 -2.79 0.26 10.69
N GLY A 203 -3.09 1.51 11.04
CA GLY A 203 -2.97 2.03 12.41
C GLY A 203 -4.23 1.93 13.25
N VAL A 204 -5.35 1.49 12.68
CA VAL A 204 -6.66 1.47 13.36
C VAL A 204 -7.35 0.12 13.31
N TYR A 205 -6.77 -0.88 12.64
CA TYR A 205 -7.45 -2.13 12.33
C TYR A 205 -7.90 -2.91 13.58
N LYS A 206 -7.19 -2.75 14.70
CA LYS A 206 -7.53 -3.36 15.99
C LYS A 206 -8.80 -2.77 16.63
N LYS A 207 -9.29 -1.63 16.13
CA LYS A 207 -10.50 -0.94 16.61
C LYS A 207 -11.78 -1.43 15.92
N PHE A 208 -11.67 -2.33 14.94
CA PHE A 208 -12.79 -2.85 14.19
C PHE A 208 -12.94 -4.35 14.41
N ASP A 209 -14.18 -4.77 14.59
CA ASP A 209 -14.62 -6.18 14.53
C ASP A 209 -15.29 -6.49 13.17
N GLN A 210 -15.29 -5.53 12.24
CA GLN A 210 -15.85 -5.65 10.90
C GLN A 210 -14.74 -5.83 9.87
N LEU A 211 -15.08 -6.42 8.72
CA LEU A 211 -14.12 -6.59 7.63
C LEU A 211 -13.71 -5.22 7.08
N ILE A 212 -12.43 -4.87 7.23
CA ILE A 212 -11.87 -3.66 6.64
C ILE A 212 -11.66 -3.87 5.14
N LYS A 213 -12.17 -2.95 4.33
CA LYS A 213 -11.91 -2.89 2.89
C LYS A 213 -11.16 -1.60 2.54
N GLU A 214 -9.86 -1.74 2.30
CA GLU A 214 -9.02 -0.68 1.72
C GLU A 214 -9.11 -0.65 0.18
N GLY A 215 -8.35 0.25 -0.45
CA GLY A 215 -8.26 0.34 -1.91
C GLY A 215 -9.37 1.16 -2.57
N TYR A 216 -10.26 1.76 -1.79
CA TYR A 216 -11.29 2.69 -2.31
C TYR A 216 -10.83 4.15 -2.31
N PHE A 217 -9.88 4.51 -1.44
CA PHE A 217 -9.48 5.90 -1.19
C PHE A 217 -7.96 6.09 -1.39
N CYS A 218 -7.23 6.56 -0.38
CA CYS A 218 -5.85 7.00 -0.53
C CYS A 218 -4.79 5.95 -0.24
N GLU A 219 -5.12 4.79 0.33
CA GLU A 219 -4.18 3.67 0.57
C GLU A 219 -4.82 2.31 0.26
N GLY A 220 -3.96 1.30 0.16
CA GLY A 220 -4.33 -0.10 -0.05
C GLY A 220 -4.67 -0.44 -1.50
N GLU A 221 -5.09 -1.67 -1.71
CA GLU A 221 -5.37 -2.23 -3.03
C GLU A 221 -6.83 -2.69 -3.10
N TYR A 222 -7.49 -2.42 -4.22
CA TYR A 222 -8.82 -2.97 -4.47
C TYR A 222 -8.67 -4.42 -4.94
N HIS A 223 -9.30 -5.35 -4.25
CA HIS A 223 -9.23 -6.77 -4.56
C HIS A 223 -10.61 -7.29 -4.96
N ASP A 224 -10.67 -7.90 -6.15
CA ASP A 224 -11.85 -8.45 -6.79
C ASP A 224 -11.42 -9.59 -7.74
N ILE A 225 -12.39 -10.27 -8.35
CA ILE A 225 -12.16 -11.22 -9.43
C ILE A 225 -12.09 -10.46 -10.76
N PHE A 226 -10.87 -10.09 -11.14
CA PHE A 226 -10.62 -9.38 -12.40
C PHE A 226 -10.54 -10.35 -13.59
N THR A 227 -11.00 -9.92 -14.75
CA THR A 227 -10.92 -10.70 -16.02
C THR A 227 -10.07 -10.02 -17.09
N LYS A 228 -9.79 -8.72 -16.91
CA LYS A 228 -8.97 -7.91 -17.83
C LYS A 228 -7.49 -8.22 -17.72
N LYS A 229 -6.73 -7.76 -18.71
CA LYS A 229 -5.28 -7.95 -18.86
C LYS A 229 -4.57 -6.63 -19.15
N GLY A 230 -3.25 -6.61 -18.99
CA GLY A 230 -2.41 -5.44 -19.27
C GLY A 230 -2.90 -4.18 -18.57
N PHE A 231 -2.90 -3.05 -19.27
CA PHE A 231 -3.35 -1.77 -18.70
C PHE A 231 -4.84 -1.72 -18.36
N GLU A 232 -5.71 -2.51 -19.03
CA GLU A 232 -7.13 -2.59 -18.66
C GLU A 232 -7.32 -3.20 -17.27
N TYR A 233 -6.46 -4.15 -16.87
CA TYR A 233 -6.43 -4.68 -15.50
C TYR A 233 -6.04 -3.59 -14.49
N ILE A 234 -5.00 -2.81 -14.80
CA ILE A 234 -4.56 -1.70 -13.96
C ILE A 234 -5.69 -0.67 -13.80
N ASP A 235 -6.39 -0.35 -14.89
CA ASP A 235 -7.53 0.56 -14.86
C ASP A 235 -8.65 0.07 -13.94
N GLU A 236 -8.96 -1.22 -13.93
CA GLU A 236 -9.99 -1.80 -13.05
C GLU A 236 -9.55 -1.83 -11.59
N LYS A 237 -8.31 -2.27 -11.32
CA LYS A 237 -7.79 -2.43 -9.96
C LYS A 237 -7.51 -1.08 -9.28
N TYR A 238 -6.99 -0.11 -10.01
CA TYR A 238 -6.63 1.19 -9.47
C TYR A 238 -7.68 2.27 -9.72
N LYS A 239 -8.89 1.89 -10.17
CA LYS A 239 -9.98 2.86 -10.39
C LYS A 239 -10.28 3.71 -9.17
N GLN A 240 -10.56 4.98 -9.39
CA GLN A 240 -11.11 5.85 -8.36
C GLN A 240 -12.58 5.52 -8.12
N PHE A 241 -12.99 5.60 -6.87
CA PHE A 241 -14.37 5.31 -6.45
C PHE A 241 -15.00 6.57 -5.89
N ASP A 242 -16.22 6.84 -6.30
CA ASP A 242 -17.05 7.90 -5.70
C ASP A 242 -17.84 7.30 -4.53
N PHE A 243 -17.14 7.01 -3.44
CA PHE A 243 -17.73 6.50 -2.21
C PHE A 243 -17.51 7.46 -1.05
N LYS A 244 -18.43 7.43 -0.08
CA LYS A 244 -18.18 8.00 1.23
C LYS A 244 -17.49 6.94 2.12
N PRO A 245 -16.42 7.28 2.86
CA PRO A 245 -15.86 6.40 3.87
C PRO A 245 -16.83 6.25 5.05
N ASP A 246 -16.86 5.07 5.67
CA ASP A 246 -17.67 4.81 6.86
C ASP A 246 -17.08 5.49 8.10
N TYR A 247 -15.74 5.59 8.13
CA TYR A 247 -14.95 6.29 9.14
C TYR A 247 -13.87 7.16 8.47
N VAL A 248 -13.58 8.31 9.06
CA VAL A 248 -12.56 9.24 8.54
C VAL A 248 -11.38 9.30 9.48
N ILE A 249 -10.17 9.06 8.98
CA ILE A 249 -8.95 9.25 9.78
C ILE A 249 -8.89 10.71 10.24
N ARG A 250 -8.63 10.94 11.53
CA ARG A 250 -8.47 12.27 12.14
C ARG A 250 -7.58 13.16 11.26
N ASN A 251 -8.02 14.42 11.04
CA ASN A 251 -7.34 15.43 10.24
C ASN A 251 -7.13 15.05 8.75
N CYS A 252 -7.93 14.14 8.19
CA CYS A 252 -7.89 13.84 6.76
C CYS A 252 -8.42 15.02 5.93
N SER A 253 -7.55 15.64 5.13
CA SER A 253 -7.91 16.78 4.28
C SER A 253 -8.69 16.41 3.01
N GLN A 254 -8.96 15.13 2.77
CA GLN A 254 -9.71 14.66 1.60
C GLN A 254 -11.22 14.67 1.84
N PHE A 255 -11.66 14.78 3.09
CA PHE A 255 -13.06 14.63 3.47
C PHE A 255 -13.41 15.63 4.58
N ASP A 256 -14.41 16.48 4.34
CA ASP A 256 -14.96 17.41 5.33
C ASP A 256 -16.08 16.75 6.13
N TYR A 257 -15.74 15.82 7.04
CA TYR A 257 -16.73 15.18 7.91
C TYR A 257 -16.30 15.18 9.38
N ASP A 258 -17.16 15.73 10.23
CA ASP A 258 -17.01 15.70 11.70
C ASP A 258 -17.60 14.41 12.32
N ASP A 259 -18.35 13.62 11.56
CA ASP A 259 -18.95 12.37 12.01
C ASP A 259 -18.04 11.16 11.73
N ASN A 260 -18.00 10.21 12.68
CA ASN A 260 -17.22 8.95 12.61
C ASN A 260 -15.71 9.13 12.43
N VAL A 261 -15.14 10.17 13.04
CA VAL A 261 -13.68 10.36 13.07
C VAL A 261 -13.02 9.25 13.88
N ILE A 262 -12.00 8.61 13.31
CA ILE A 262 -11.16 7.62 13.97
C ILE A 262 -9.73 8.12 14.08
N THR A 263 -9.14 7.91 15.26
CA THR A 263 -7.71 8.22 15.49
C THR A 263 -6.90 6.96 15.39
N TYR A 264 -5.60 7.08 15.15
CA TYR A 264 -4.65 6.00 15.51
C TYR A 264 -4.64 5.88 17.04
#